data_AF-A0A6L9Q8N8-F1
#
_entry.id   AF-A0A6L9Q8N8-F1
#
_cell.length_a   1.000
_cell.length_b   1.000
_cell.length_c   1.000
_cell.angle_alpha   90.00
_cell.angle_beta   90.00
_cell.angle_gamma   90.00
#
_symmetry.space_group_name_H-M   'P 1'
#
loop_
_entity.id
_entity.type
_entity.pdbx_description
1 polymer ?
#
loop_
_entity_poly.entity_id
_entity_poly.type
_entity_poly.pdbx_seq_one_letter_code
_entity_poly.pdbx_strand_id
1 'polypeptide(L)' 'MNESTLVSQHLTSEGIVVWTRCSCGRLRMDLIPHAGSRRLTAGPCPHGTSQR' A
#
# COMPACT_ATOMS: atom_id res chain seq x y z
N MET A 1 -18.14 -4.51 -1.25
CA MET A 1 -17.11 -4.40 -2.31
C MET A 1 -16.02 -3.51 -1.77
N ASN A 2 -15.00 -4.14 -1.20
CA ASN A 2 -13.91 -3.47 -0.49
C ASN A 2 -12.70 -3.45 -1.42
N GLU A 3 -12.95 -3.00 -2.65
CA GLU A 3 -11.97 -2.96 -3.72
C GLU A 3 -10.99 -1.79 -3.47
N SER A 4 -9.70 -2.06 -3.64
CA SER A 4 -8.66 -1.04 -3.64
C SER A 4 -8.06 -0.93 -5.03
N THR A 5 -8.07 0.27 -5.60
CA THR A 5 -7.49 0.55 -6.92
C THR A 5 -6.03 0.97 -6.77
N LEU A 6 -5.15 0.41 -7.58
CA LEU A 6 -3.77 0.88 -7.71
C LEU A 6 -3.77 2.31 -8.28
N VAL A 7 -3.11 3.24 -7.58
CA VAL A 7 -2.96 4.63 -8.03
C VAL A 7 -1.60 4.82 -8.68
N SER A 8 -0.55 4.36 -8.02
CA SER A 8 0.81 4.43 -8.55
C SER A 8 1.73 3.36 -7.97
N GLN A 9 2.78 3.05 -8.71
CA GLN A 9 3.85 2.14 -8.29
C GLN A 9 5.18 2.72 -8.75
N HIS A 10 6.10 2.89 -7.82
CA HIS A 10 7.40 3.49 -8.09
C HIS A 10 8.52 2.67 -7.45
N LEU A 11 9.59 2.49 -8.22
CA LEU A 11 10.84 1.94 -7.72
C LEU A 11 11.61 3.04 -6.98
N THR A 12 12.16 2.69 -5.82
CA THR A 12 13.06 3.52 -5.03
C THR A 12 14.32 2.71 -4.70
N SER A 13 15.34 3.38 -4.18
CA SER A 13 16.54 2.71 -3.66
C SER A 13 16.23 1.73 -2.53
N GLU A 14 15.17 1.97 -1.75
CA GLU A 14 14.79 1.14 -0.60
C GLU A 14 13.85 -0.01 -0.98
N GLY A 15 13.11 0.11 -2.07
CA GLY A 15 12.07 -0.85 -2.43
C GLY A 15 11.07 -0.32 -3.44
N ILE A 16 9.93 -0.99 -3.53
CA ILE A 16 8.78 -0.56 -4.33
C ILE A 16 7.79 0.15 -3.42
N VAL A 17 7.47 1.40 -3.73
CA VAL A 17 6.37 2.13 -3.09
C VAL A 17 5.11 1.95 -3.93
N VAL A 18 4.05 1.47 -3.29
CA VAL A 18 2.74 1.26 -3.90
C VAL A 18 1.73 2.16 -3.21
N TRP A 19 1.01 2.94 -4.02
CA TRP A 19 -0.16 3.70 -3.56
C TRP A 19 -1.44 3.04 -4.03
N THR A 20 -2.34 2.80 -3.10
CA THR A 20 -3.68 2.29 -3.38
C THR A 20 -4.73 3.23 -2.83
N ARG A 21 -5.86 3.34 -3.53
CA ARG A 21 -7.04 4.07 -3.08
C ARG A 21 -8.14 3.07 -2.79
N CYS A 22 -8.63 3.07 -1.55
CA CYS A 22 -9.81 2.29 -1.20
C CYS A 22 -11.05 2.93 -1.83
N SER A 23 -12.08 2.12 -2.09
CA SER A 23 -13.40 2.60 -2.53
C SER A 23 -14.00 3.69 -1.63
N CYS A 24 -13.62 3.76 -0.34
CA CYS A 24 -14.03 4.84 0.56
C CYS A 24 -13.28 6.17 0.35
N GLY A 25 -12.35 6.23 -0.61
CA GLY A 25 -11.57 7.41 -0.96
C GLY A 25 -10.25 7.57 -0.22
N ARG A 26 -9.98 6.79 0.84
CA ARG A 26 -8.69 6.85 1.56
C ARG A 26 -7.54 6.30 0.73
N LEU A 27 -6.40 6.97 0.82
CA LEU A 27 -5.13 6.52 0.28
C LEU A 27 -4.37 5.71 1.32
N ARG A 28 -3.79 4.59 0.86
CA ARG A 28 -2.86 3.74 1.58
C ARG A 28 -1.56 3.68 0.80
N MET A 29 -0.46 3.76 1.54
CA MET A 29 0.89 3.55 1.01
C MET A 29 1.47 2.27 1.61
N ASP A 30 2.10 1.45 0.77
CA ASP A 30 2.91 0.32 1.17
C ASP A 30 4.32 0.45 0.58
N LEU A 31 5.34 0.30 1.42
CA LEU A 31 6.73 0.11 0.98
C LEU A 31 7.07 -1.37 1.07
N ILE A 32 7.45 -1.97 -0.07
CA ILE A 32 7.95 -3.34 -0.19
C ILE A 32 9.48 -3.27 -0.33
N PRO A 33 10.25 -3.56 0.73
CA PRO A 33 11.71 -3.42 0.68
C PRO A 33 12.37 -4.50 -0.19
N HIS A 34 13.52 -4.18 -0.77
CA HIS A 34 14.28 -5.13 -1.60
C HIS A 34 14.85 -6.33 -0.83
N ALA A 35 15.26 -6.13 0.43
CA ALA A 35 16.17 -7.03 1.13
C ALA A 35 15.62 -7.56 2.47
N GLY A 36 14.47 -8.24 2.46
CA GLY A 36 13.96 -9.00 3.62
C GLY A 36 13.47 -8.17 4.81
N SER A 37 13.64 -6.84 4.77
CA SER A 37 13.05 -5.92 5.74
C SER A 37 11.52 -5.97 5.72
N ARG A 38 10.90 -5.67 6.87
CA ARG A 38 9.44 -5.72 7.00
C ARG A 38 8.77 -4.66 6.13
N ARG A 39 7.68 -5.03 5.45
CA ARG A 39 6.80 -4.09 4.75
C ARG A 39 6.35 -2.98 5.69
N LEU A 40 6.42 -1.75 5.21
CA LEU A 40 5.86 -0.60 5.92
C LEU A 40 4.54 -0.20 5.29
N THR A 41 3.58 0.20 6.12
CA THR A 41 2.27 0.64 5.66
C THR A 41 1.91 1.94 6.36
N ALA A 42 1.40 2.90 5.59
CA ALA A 42 0.86 4.15 6.09
C ALA A 42 -0.54 4.39 5.54
N GLY A 43 -1.40 5.03 6.34
CA GLY A 43 -2.79 5.30 5.97
C GLY A 43 -3.65 4.04 5.87
N PRO A 44 -3.71 3.19 6.92
CA PRO A 44 -4.59 2.03 6.89
C PRO A 44 -6.04 2.47 6.68
N CYS A 45 -6.72 1.83 5.73
CA CYS A 45 -8.14 2.00 5.56
C CYS A 45 -8.87 1.03 6.50
N PRO A 46 -9.79 1.49 7.36
CA PRO A 46 -10.56 0.62 8.25
C PRO A 46 -11.49 -0.35 7.49
N HIS A 47 -11.78 -0.06 6.22
CA HIS A 47 -12.58 -0.90 5.34
C HIS A 47 -11.73 -1.80 4.44
N GLY A 48 -10.45 -1.50 4.29
CA GLY A 48 -9.54 -2.32 3.50
C GLY A 48 -9.00 -3.43 4.39
N THR A 49 -9.30 -4.68 4.06
CA THR A 49 -8.69 -5.83 4.73
C THR A 49 -7.18 -5.67 4.71
N SER A 50 -6.61 -5.48 5.90
CA SER A 50 -5.23 -5.78 6.20
C SER A 50 -4.99 -7.24 5.79
N GLN A 51 -4.51 -7.47 4.57
CA GLN A 51 -4.04 -8.81 4.21
C GLN A 51 -2.71 -9.02 4.95
N ARG A 52 -2.80 -9.99 5.86
CA ARG A 52 -1.73 -10.68 6.60
C ARG A 52 -0.46 -10.89 5.81
#